data_AF-A0A948R9Q7-F1
#
_entry.id   AF-A0A948R9Q7-F1
#
_cell.length_a   1.000
_cell.length_b   1.000
_cell.length_c   1.000
_cell.angle_alpha   90.00
_cell.angle_beta   90.00
_cell.angle_gamma   90.00
#
_symmetry.space_group_name_H-M   'P 1'
#
loop_
_entity.id
_entity.type
_entity.pdbx_description
1 polymer ?
#
loop_
_entity_poly.entity_id
_entity_poly.type
_entity_poly.pdbx_seq_one_letter_code
_entity_poly.pdbx_strand_id
1 'polypeptide(L)'
;MVGTGILEFCQRFPDEEACLNWIFEKKFGGHTPCPLCDSFGRWTKVKGTKKFQHACHKQISLLAGTAFYRSNIPLSACFYAMLLFANSSSGVRTSFLRKQLGLGTKSAHRLSNCIRLHMSAWDRPTQLGGPGKLVEVDEVLLRHLRKPGVPNLDSALVMGIACEEQVLCGIVPDRKRETLHRNIKKFVAPDSIVVTDDWVAYRKLADLGFRHITVNHSQGYFNTEGYSTGKIDSYWAVVRRAMRGYHQVSQYNLWLFIAEIECRYNMRHSTESIFDTLVSHWPSVIGDDLEALRLKYDWS
;
A
#
# COMPACT_ATOMS: atom_id res chain seq x y z
N MET A 1 -11.72 -10.45 -10.56
CA MET A 1 -10.75 -9.34 -10.50
C MET A 1 -10.72 -8.71 -11.87
N VAL A 2 -11.16 -7.46 -11.99
CA VAL A 2 -10.98 -6.69 -13.22
C VAL A 2 -9.50 -6.34 -13.28
N GLY A 3 -8.78 -6.91 -14.25
CA GLY A 3 -7.33 -6.74 -14.38
C GLY A 3 -6.99 -6.31 -15.79
N THR A 4 -6.04 -5.40 -15.91
CA THR A 4 -5.54 -4.95 -17.22
C THR A 4 -4.56 -5.98 -17.75
N GLY A 5 -4.85 -6.53 -18.92
CA GLY A 5 -3.97 -7.48 -19.60
C GLY A 5 -2.78 -6.79 -20.26
N ILE A 6 -1.70 -7.53 -20.53
CA ILE A 6 -0.53 -6.96 -21.23
C ILE A 6 -0.85 -6.49 -22.66
N LEU A 7 -1.75 -7.19 -23.36
CA LEU A 7 -2.15 -6.80 -24.72
C LEU A 7 -2.93 -5.49 -24.71
N GLU A 8 -3.89 -5.36 -23.79
CA GLU A 8 -4.64 -4.13 -23.58
C GLU A 8 -3.72 -2.97 -23.15
N PHE A 9 -2.76 -3.25 -22.25
CA PHE A 9 -1.74 -2.28 -21.86
C PHE A 9 -0.96 -1.74 -23.05
N CYS A 10 -0.43 -2.61 -23.91
CA CYS A 10 0.36 -2.19 -25.07
C CYS A 10 -0.48 -1.40 -26.08
N GLN A 11 -1.78 -1.70 -26.20
CA GLN A 11 -2.70 -0.94 -27.04
C GLN A 11 -2.98 0.46 -26.47
N ARG A 12 -3.16 0.57 -25.15
CA ARG A 12 -3.47 1.83 -24.46
C ARG A 12 -2.25 2.74 -24.29
N PHE A 13 -1.08 2.16 -24.07
CA PHE A 13 0.17 2.87 -23.76
C PHE A 13 1.31 2.42 -24.68
N PRO A 14 1.20 2.66 -26.00
CA PRO A 14 2.20 2.22 -26.97
C PRO A 14 3.55 2.94 -26.81
N ASP A 15 3.56 4.14 -26.23
CA ASP A 15 4.77 4.96 -26.08
C ASP A 15 4.74 5.90 -24.85
N GLU A 16 5.83 6.65 -24.68
CA GLU A 16 5.99 7.65 -23.61
C GLU A 16 4.96 8.78 -23.70
N GLU A 17 4.51 9.12 -24.92
CA GLU A 17 3.58 10.21 -25.16
C GLU A 17 2.15 9.86 -24.73
N ALA A 18 1.70 8.64 -25.01
CA ALA A 18 0.45 8.10 -24.50
C ALA A 18 0.42 8.12 -22.95
N CYS A 19 1.52 7.71 -22.30
CA CYS A 19 1.63 7.76 -20.85
C CYS A 19 1.55 9.21 -20.32
N LEU A 20 2.25 10.15 -20.96
CA LEU A 20 2.23 11.57 -20.57
C LEU A 20 0.85 12.19 -20.72
N ASN A 21 0.20 11.96 -21.86
CA ASN A 21 -1.13 12.48 -22.14
C ASN A 21 -2.16 11.91 -21.17
N TRP A 22 -2.08 10.63 -20.84
CA TRP A 22 -2.92 10.01 -19.83
C TRP A 22 -2.80 10.69 -18.46
N ILE A 23 -1.57 10.91 -17.97
CA ILE A 23 -1.37 11.62 -16.68
C ILE A 23 -1.90 13.05 -16.76
N PHE A 24 -1.67 13.73 -17.89
CA PHE A 24 -2.15 15.09 -18.12
C PHE A 24 -3.68 15.13 -18.02
N GLU A 25 -4.39 14.25 -18.74
CA GLU A 25 -5.85 14.17 -18.73
C GLU A 25 -6.39 13.81 -17.35
N LYS A 26 -5.75 12.90 -16.61
CA LYS A 26 -6.21 12.54 -15.26
C LYS A 26 -6.01 13.65 -14.23
N LYS A 27 -4.99 14.50 -14.39
CA LYS A 27 -4.73 15.63 -13.48
C LYS A 27 -5.43 16.92 -13.87
N PHE A 28 -5.57 17.19 -15.17
CA PHE A 28 -5.97 18.49 -15.72
C PHE A 28 -7.09 18.40 -16.76
N GLY A 29 -7.62 17.20 -17.03
CA GLY A 29 -8.74 16.99 -17.96
C GLY A 29 -10.00 17.74 -17.53
N GLY A 30 -10.81 18.15 -18.51
CA GLY A 30 -12.03 18.92 -18.27
C GLY A 30 -11.82 20.43 -18.08
N HIS A 31 -10.66 20.96 -18.50
CA HIS A 31 -10.30 22.38 -18.41
C HIS A 31 -9.92 22.90 -17.01
N THR A 32 -9.32 22.09 -16.13
CA THR A 32 -8.84 22.61 -14.84
C THR A 32 -7.99 23.88 -15.04
N PRO A 33 -8.25 24.97 -14.29
CA PRO A 33 -7.48 26.19 -14.43
C PRO A 33 -6.01 25.94 -14.14
N CYS A 34 -5.13 26.73 -14.75
CA CYS A 34 -3.70 26.58 -14.52
C CYS A 34 -3.37 26.77 -13.03
N PRO A 35 -2.70 25.82 -12.35
CA PRO A 35 -2.43 25.90 -10.92
C PRO A 35 -1.45 27.03 -10.52
N LEU A 36 -0.93 27.78 -11.51
CA LEU A 36 0.01 28.87 -11.31
C LEU A 36 -0.57 30.26 -11.66
N CYS A 37 -1.73 30.32 -12.31
CA CYS A 37 -2.36 31.59 -12.70
C CYS A 37 -3.90 31.56 -12.69
N ASP A 38 -4.49 30.46 -12.24
CA ASP A 38 -5.93 30.19 -12.10
C ASP A 38 -6.80 30.45 -13.34
N SER A 39 -6.16 30.57 -14.51
CA SER A 39 -6.83 30.87 -15.77
C SER A 39 -7.03 29.61 -16.60
N PHE A 40 -8.18 29.51 -17.23
CA PHE A 40 -8.45 28.53 -18.28
C PHE A 40 -7.60 28.86 -19.51
N GLY A 41 -7.14 27.85 -20.22
CA GLY A 41 -6.36 28.07 -21.44
C GLY A 41 -5.77 26.81 -22.03
N ARG A 42 -5.14 26.97 -23.19
CA ARG A 42 -4.50 25.88 -23.91
C ARG A 42 -3.24 25.44 -23.18
N TRP A 43 -3.01 24.13 -23.19
CA TRP A 43 -1.78 23.48 -22.77
C TRP A 43 -1.04 22.91 -23.98
N THR A 44 0.28 23.05 -23.98
CA THR A 44 1.16 22.53 -25.03
C THR A 44 2.31 21.75 -24.40
N LYS A 45 2.54 20.52 -24.85
CA LYS A 45 3.67 19.69 -24.41
C LYS A 45 5.00 20.34 -24.82
N VAL A 46 5.93 20.45 -23.88
CA VAL A 46 7.28 20.97 -24.15
C VAL A 46 8.15 19.84 -24.70
N LYS A 47 8.62 19.98 -25.95
CA LYS A 47 9.39 18.97 -26.68
C LYS A 47 10.61 18.49 -25.87
N GLY A 48 10.82 17.18 -25.84
CA GLY A 48 11.95 16.54 -25.15
C GLY A 48 11.84 16.53 -23.62
N THR A 49 10.71 16.96 -23.04
CA THR A 49 10.52 16.98 -21.59
C THR A 49 9.18 16.37 -21.18
N LYS A 50 9.03 16.06 -19.88
CA LYS A 50 7.78 15.64 -19.25
C LYS A 50 6.95 16.84 -18.75
N LYS A 51 7.13 18.02 -19.35
CA LYS A 51 6.49 19.28 -18.93
C LYS A 51 5.44 19.75 -19.94
N PHE A 52 4.45 20.46 -19.43
CA PHE A 52 3.43 21.13 -20.22
C PHE A 52 3.50 22.64 -19.94
N GLN A 53 3.37 23.44 -20.99
CA GLN A 53 3.31 24.89 -20.92
C GLN A 53 1.87 25.35 -21.10
N HIS A 54 1.40 26.21 -20.21
CA HIS A 54 0.09 26.87 -20.34
C HIS A 54 0.19 28.11 -21.22
N ALA A 55 -0.96 28.63 -21.66
CA ALA A 55 -1.08 29.91 -22.36
C ALA A 55 -0.44 31.09 -21.60
N CYS A 56 -0.35 31.05 -20.27
CA CYS A 56 0.37 32.04 -19.46
C CYS A 56 1.91 31.91 -19.50
N HIS A 57 2.46 31.07 -20.39
CA HIS A 57 3.88 30.75 -20.55
C HIS A 57 4.56 30.04 -19.37
N LYS A 58 3.86 29.79 -18.27
CA LYS A 58 4.38 28.99 -17.16
C LYS A 58 4.35 27.50 -17.52
N GLN A 59 5.35 26.77 -17.01
CA GLN A 59 5.50 25.33 -17.25
C GLN A 59 5.27 24.53 -15.97
N ILE A 60 4.57 23.42 -16.09
CA ILE A 60 4.35 22.45 -15.00
C ILE A 60 4.99 21.11 -15.34
N SER A 61 5.50 20.41 -14.32
CA SER A 61 5.88 19.01 -14.45
C SER A 61 4.73 18.15 -13.93
N LEU A 62 4.24 17.21 -14.75
CA LEU A 62 3.13 16.34 -14.36
C LEU A 62 3.42 15.48 -13.12
N LEU A 63 4.70 15.17 -12.91
CA LEU A 63 5.15 14.35 -11.79
C LEU A 63 5.57 15.19 -10.58
N ALA A 64 5.44 16.52 -10.64
CA ALA A 64 5.73 17.37 -9.49
C ALA A 64 4.92 16.89 -8.27
N GLY A 65 5.62 16.69 -7.16
CA GLY A 65 5.09 16.21 -5.90
C GLY A 65 4.75 14.73 -5.78
N THR A 66 4.83 13.97 -6.86
CA THR A 66 4.55 12.53 -6.81
C THR A 66 5.80 11.72 -6.46
N ALA A 67 5.61 10.44 -6.11
CA ALA A 67 6.70 9.51 -5.83
C ALA A 67 7.69 9.36 -7.01
N PHE A 68 7.27 9.74 -8.22
CA PHE A 68 8.04 9.61 -9.46
C PHE A 68 8.73 10.92 -9.88
N TYR A 69 8.63 11.98 -9.07
CA TYR A 69 9.29 13.25 -9.35
C TYR A 69 10.81 13.07 -9.50
N ARG A 70 11.41 13.81 -10.45
CA ARG A 70 12.84 13.74 -10.81
C ARG A 70 13.32 12.33 -11.17
N SER A 71 12.44 11.46 -11.67
CA SER A 71 12.83 10.17 -12.22
C SER A 71 13.21 10.30 -13.69
N ASN A 72 14.42 9.84 -14.04
CA ASN A 72 14.89 9.72 -15.41
C ASN A 72 14.40 8.43 -16.08
N ILE A 73 13.65 7.59 -15.36
CA ILE A 73 13.04 6.39 -15.92
C ILE A 73 11.89 6.81 -16.85
N PRO A 74 11.81 6.26 -18.08
CA PRO A 74 10.68 6.48 -18.98
C PRO A 74 9.35 6.14 -18.28
N LEU A 75 8.32 6.95 -18.49
CA LEU A 75 6.98 6.67 -18.00
C LEU A 75 6.40 5.38 -18.56
N SER A 76 6.71 5.01 -19.80
CA SER A 76 6.33 3.69 -20.34
C SER A 76 6.87 2.54 -19.48
N ALA A 77 8.11 2.63 -19.04
CA ALA A 77 8.73 1.69 -18.11
C ALA A 77 8.11 1.76 -16.69
N CYS A 78 7.76 2.96 -16.20
CA CYS A 78 7.05 3.12 -14.93
C CYS A 78 5.65 2.48 -14.97
N PHE A 79 4.90 2.70 -16.06
CA PHE A 79 3.56 2.18 -16.26
C PHE A 79 3.59 0.65 -16.40
N TYR A 80 4.55 0.10 -17.15
CA TYR A 80 4.71 -1.35 -17.21
C TYR A 80 5.11 -1.94 -15.84
N ALA A 81 5.95 -1.25 -15.07
CA ALA A 81 6.23 -1.64 -13.69
C ALA A 81 4.97 -1.65 -12.81
N MET A 82 4.13 -0.61 -12.90
CA MET A 82 2.84 -0.54 -12.21
C MET A 82 1.93 -1.71 -12.59
N LEU A 83 1.86 -2.07 -13.86
CA LEU A 83 1.12 -3.24 -14.34
C LEU A 83 1.60 -4.55 -13.68
N LEU A 84 2.92 -4.74 -13.61
CA LEU A 84 3.50 -5.92 -12.96
C LEU A 84 3.17 -5.98 -11.47
N PHE A 85 3.12 -4.83 -10.78
CA PHE A 85 2.70 -4.77 -9.38
C PHE A 85 1.21 -5.05 -9.21
N ALA A 86 0.37 -4.45 -10.05
CA ALA A 86 -1.08 -4.65 -10.05
C ALA A 86 -1.46 -6.12 -10.27
N ASN A 87 -0.78 -6.80 -11.18
CA ASN A 87 -1.07 -8.18 -11.54
C ASN A 87 -0.36 -9.23 -10.66
N SER A 88 0.46 -8.81 -9.66
CA SER A 88 1.16 -9.74 -8.78
C SER A 88 0.43 -10.00 -7.47
N SER A 89 0.15 -11.28 -7.18
CA SER A 89 -0.43 -11.73 -5.91
C SER A 89 0.55 -11.66 -4.73
N SER A 90 1.86 -11.66 -5.01
CA SER A 90 2.93 -11.68 -3.98
C SER A 90 3.89 -10.49 -4.06
N GLY A 91 3.54 -9.49 -4.88
CA GLY A 91 4.39 -8.35 -5.19
C GLY A 91 5.52 -8.68 -6.17
N VAL A 92 6.35 -7.68 -6.47
CA VAL A 92 7.39 -7.79 -7.51
C VAL A 92 8.78 -7.69 -6.91
N ARG A 93 9.61 -8.71 -7.20
CA ARG A 93 11.04 -8.71 -6.86
C ARG A 93 11.76 -7.63 -7.68
N THR A 94 12.58 -6.81 -7.02
CA THR A 94 13.38 -5.78 -7.72
C THR A 94 14.31 -6.37 -8.78
N SER A 95 14.88 -7.57 -8.54
CA SER A 95 15.72 -8.26 -9.54
C SER A 95 14.94 -8.72 -10.76
N PHE A 96 13.66 -9.10 -10.60
CA PHE A 96 12.76 -9.42 -11.70
C PHE A 96 12.43 -8.16 -12.50
N LEU A 97 12.03 -7.08 -11.82
CA LEU A 97 11.73 -5.79 -12.44
C LEU A 97 12.94 -5.25 -13.22
N ARG A 98 14.14 -5.41 -12.66
CA ARG A 98 15.40 -5.05 -13.31
C ARG A 98 15.57 -5.74 -14.66
N LYS A 99 15.34 -7.07 -14.71
CA LYS A 99 15.46 -7.86 -15.94
C LYS A 99 14.39 -7.49 -16.96
N GLN A 100 13.14 -7.32 -16.50
CA GLN A 100 12.01 -6.95 -17.36
C GLN A 100 12.18 -5.59 -18.03
N LEU A 101 12.79 -4.63 -17.34
CA LEU A 101 12.93 -3.25 -17.82
C LEU A 101 14.33 -2.89 -18.33
N GLY A 102 15.30 -3.81 -18.27
CA GLY A 102 16.69 -3.52 -18.60
C GLY A 102 17.33 -2.43 -17.73
N LEU A 103 16.86 -2.25 -16.49
CA LEU A 103 17.32 -1.17 -15.60
C LEU A 103 18.59 -1.54 -14.84
N GLY A 104 19.32 -0.55 -14.35
CA GLY A 104 20.34 -0.74 -13.31
C GLY A 104 19.72 -1.08 -11.95
N THR A 105 20.48 -1.74 -11.06
CA THR A 105 19.99 -2.16 -9.73
C THR A 105 19.43 -1.00 -8.90
N LYS A 106 20.14 0.14 -8.84
CA LYS A 106 19.70 1.34 -8.10
C LYS A 106 18.39 1.90 -8.67
N SER A 107 18.27 1.97 -9.99
CA SER A 107 17.06 2.47 -10.68
C SER A 107 15.86 1.55 -10.45
N ALA A 108 16.03 0.23 -10.56
CA ALA A 108 14.97 -0.74 -10.29
C ALA A 108 14.52 -0.70 -8.82
N HIS A 109 15.45 -0.57 -7.87
CA HIS A 109 15.12 -0.45 -6.45
C HIS A 109 14.35 0.84 -6.16
N ARG A 110 14.83 1.97 -6.68
CA ARG A 110 14.12 3.25 -6.60
C ARG A 110 12.71 3.14 -7.17
N LEU A 111 12.57 2.63 -8.40
CA LEU A 111 11.26 2.49 -9.05
C LEU A 111 10.31 1.61 -8.24
N SER A 112 10.80 0.49 -7.71
CA SER A 112 9.99 -0.40 -6.87
C SER A 112 9.48 0.35 -5.63
N ASN A 113 10.34 1.12 -4.95
CA ASN A 113 9.93 1.89 -3.78
C ASN A 113 9.03 3.09 -4.13
N CYS A 114 9.21 3.72 -5.29
CA CYS A 114 8.30 4.76 -5.78
C CYS A 114 6.88 4.21 -5.97
N ILE A 115 6.74 3.00 -6.53
CA ILE A 115 5.42 2.34 -6.69
C ILE A 115 4.81 2.03 -5.33
N ARG A 116 5.59 1.48 -4.38
CA ARG A 116 5.09 1.21 -3.02
C ARG A 116 4.65 2.48 -2.29
N LEU A 117 5.44 3.54 -2.39
CA LEU A 117 5.12 4.84 -1.81
C LEU A 117 3.85 5.44 -2.44
N HIS A 118 3.69 5.26 -3.74
CA HIS A 118 2.49 5.67 -4.44
C HIS A 118 1.25 4.90 -3.93
N MET A 119 1.35 3.58 -3.76
CA MET A 119 0.27 2.75 -3.21
C MET A 119 -0.03 3.08 -1.74
N SER A 120 0.98 3.43 -0.94
CA SER A 120 0.80 3.81 0.47
C SER A 120 0.06 5.13 0.64
N ALA A 121 0.07 5.97 -0.40
CA ALA A 121 -0.58 7.27 -0.40
C ALA A 121 -2.08 7.20 -0.77
N TRP A 122 -2.59 6.02 -1.09
CA TRP A 122 -4.01 5.82 -1.34
C TRP A 122 -4.81 5.84 -0.04
N ASP A 123 -6.10 6.14 -0.19
CA ASP A 123 -7.02 6.12 0.94
C ASP A 123 -7.19 4.69 1.45
N ARG A 124 -7.17 4.58 2.77
CA ARG A 124 -7.48 3.36 3.52
C ARG A 124 -8.43 3.71 4.66
N PRO A 125 -9.24 2.75 5.14
CA PRO A 125 -10.10 2.97 6.29
C PRO A 125 -9.31 3.49 7.50
N THR A 126 -9.89 4.43 8.24
CA THR A 126 -9.33 4.92 9.51
C THR A 126 -9.58 3.90 10.62
N GLN A 127 -10.74 3.25 10.59
CA GLN A 127 -11.15 2.18 11.48
C GLN A 127 -11.87 1.08 10.69
N LEU A 128 -11.89 -0.13 11.24
CA LEU A 128 -12.67 -1.26 10.76
C LEU A 128 -13.67 -1.72 11.83
N GLY A 129 -14.77 -2.32 11.40
CA GLY A 129 -15.81 -2.84 12.29
C GLY A 129 -17.01 -1.90 12.45
N GLY A 130 -17.60 -1.92 13.64
CA GLY A 130 -18.80 -1.21 14.02
C GLY A 130 -19.83 -2.13 14.66
N PRO A 131 -21.02 -1.61 15.02
CA PRO A 131 -22.06 -2.37 15.69
C PRO A 131 -22.38 -3.69 14.98
N GLY A 132 -22.20 -4.80 15.71
CA GLY A 132 -22.49 -6.16 15.21
C GLY A 132 -21.48 -6.74 14.21
N LYS A 133 -20.40 -6.01 13.90
CA LYS A 133 -19.33 -6.50 13.01
C LYS A 133 -18.29 -7.30 13.79
N LEU A 134 -17.84 -8.38 13.18
CA LEU A 134 -16.73 -9.20 13.68
C LEU A 134 -15.40 -8.63 13.19
N VAL A 135 -14.52 -8.32 14.13
CA VAL A 135 -13.20 -7.76 13.87
C VAL A 135 -12.16 -8.73 14.42
N GLU A 136 -11.40 -9.34 13.53
CA GLU A 136 -10.33 -10.29 13.88
C GLU A 136 -9.03 -9.54 14.07
N VAL A 137 -8.32 -9.78 15.19
CA VAL A 137 -7.05 -9.12 15.52
C VAL A 137 -6.00 -10.17 15.85
N ASP A 138 -4.82 -10.04 15.24
CA ASP A 138 -3.68 -10.92 15.45
C ASP A 138 -2.36 -10.20 15.11
N GLU A 139 -1.22 -10.81 15.47
CA GLU A 139 0.11 -10.32 15.14
C GLU A 139 1.03 -11.37 14.53
N VAL A 140 1.75 -10.96 13.49
CA VAL A 140 2.79 -11.78 12.88
C VAL A 140 4.20 -11.25 13.21
N LEU A 141 5.11 -12.16 13.52
CA LEU A 141 6.54 -11.85 13.60
C LEU A 141 7.19 -12.08 12.24
N LEU A 142 7.55 -10.99 11.55
CA LEU A 142 8.28 -11.04 10.29
C LEU A 142 9.78 -11.18 10.57
N ARG A 143 10.36 -12.31 10.16
CA ARG A 143 11.80 -12.61 10.30
C ARG A 143 12.55 -12.30 9.01
N HIS A 144 13.88 -12.34 9.08
CA HIS A 144 14.80 -12.16 7.95
C HIS A 144 14.87 -10.73 7.41
N LEU A 145 14.69 -9.74 8.29
CA LEU A 145 14.83 -8.33 7.95
C LEU A 145 16.29 -7.91 8.02
N ARG A 146 16.71 -7.00 7.13
CA ARG A 146 18.09 -6.50 7.10
C ARG A 146 18.23 -5.25 7.94
N LYS A 147 19.14 -5.28 8.92
CA LYS A 147 19.63 -4.10 9.64
C LYS A 147 20.86 -3.52 8.94
N PRO A 148 20.95 -2.19 8.74
CA PRO A 148 22.19 -1.57 8.28
C PRO A 148 23.33 -1.85 9.26
N GLY A 149 24.48 -2.30 8.76
CA GLY A 149 25.70 -2.48 9.57
C GLY A 149 25.70 -3.67 10.54
N VAL A 150 24.66 -4.52 10.56
CA VAL A 150 24.59 -5.70 11.45
C VAL A 150 24.60 -6.98 10.62
N PRO A 151 25.46 -7.98 10.95
CA PRO A 151 25.50 -9.26 10.23
C PRO A 151 24.22 -10.09 10.38
N ASN A 152 23.60 -10.02 11.56
CA ASN A 152 22.41 -10.79 11.89
C ASN A 152 21.13 -10.13 11.38
N LEU A 153 20.22 -10.97 10.91
CA LEU A 153 18.89 -10.54 10.48
C LEU A 153 18.02 -10.19 11.68
N ASP A 154 17.19 -9.16 11.53
CA ASP A 154 16.24 -8.72 12.54
C ASP A 154 14.84 -9.31 12.30
N SER A 155 13.97 -9.05 13.26
CA SER A 155 12.54 -9.27 13.14
C SER A 155 11.74 -8.02 13.47
N ALA A 156 10.57 -7.88 12.85
CA ALA A 156 9.59 -6.87 13.21
C ALA A 156 8.25 -7.54 13.53
N LEU A 157 7.58 -7.01 14.54
CA LEU A 157 6.23 -7.40 14.88
C LEU A 157 5.25 -6.51 14.11
N VAL A 158 4.26 -7.13 13.47
CA VAL A 158 3.22 -6.44 12.73
C VAL A 158 1.89 -6.91 13.27
N MET A 159 1.07 -5.95 13.68
CA MET A 159 -0.30 -6.17 14.11
C MET A 159 -1.24 -5.97 12.92
N GLY A 160 -2.27 -6.79 12.83
CA GLY A 160 -3.28 -6.72 11.78
C GLY A 160 -4.68 -6.84 12.34
N ILE A 161 -5.61 -6.14 11.69
CA ILE A 161 -7.01 -6.01 12.05
C ILE A 161 -7.79 -6.28 10.78
N ALA A 162 -8.64 -7.31 10.79
CA ALA A 162 -9.44 -7.71 9.64
C ALA A 162 -10.93 -7.60 9.97
N CYS A 163 -11.70 -7.02 9.05
CA CYS A 163 -13.16 -7.00 9.14
C CYS A 163 -13.73 -7.08 7.72
N GLU A 164 -14.68 -7.98 7.52
CA GLU A 164 -15.23 -8.29 6.19
C GLU A 164 -14.09 -8.56 5.19
N GLU A 165 -13.99 -7.78 4.11
CA GLU A 165 -12.97 -7.95 3.09
C GLU A 165 -11.76 -7.01 3.25
N GLN A 166 -11.72 -6.19 4.29
CA GLN A 166 -10.68 -5.19 4.51
C GLN A 166 -9.75 -5.55 5.67
N VAL A 167 -8.50 -5.11 5.54
CA VAL A 167 -7.45 -5.23 6.56
C VAL A 167 -6.77 -3.89 6.78
N LEU A 168 -6.47 -3.59 8.04
CA LEU A 168 -5.49 -2.60 8.45
C LEU A 168 -4.33 -3.31 9.14
N CYS A 169 -3.11 -2.91 8.85
CA CYS A 169 -1.94 -3.43 9.55
C CYS A 169 -0.86 -2.36 9.75
N GLY A 170 -0.01 -2.60 10.73
CA GLY A 170 1.10 -1.73 11.06
C GLY A 170 2.12 -2.37 12.00
N ILE A 171 3.33 -1.82 11.97
CA ILE A 171 4.47 -2.25 12.78
C ILE A 171 4.22 -1.83 14.22
N VAL A 172 4.46 -2.73 15.17
CA VAL A 172 4.32 -2.45 16.61
C VAL A 172 5.63 -2.77 17.33
N PRO A 173 5.90 -2.15 18.49
CA PRO A 173 7.18 -2.29 19.17
C PRO A 173 7.26 -3.57 20.01
N ASP A 174 6.11 -4.07 20.50
CA ASP A 174 5.98 -5.25 21.35
C ASP A 174 4.55 -5.81 21.36
N ARG A 175 4.36 -6.97 22.03
CA ARG A 175 3.06 -7.62 22.28
C ARG A 175 2.48 -7.28 23.66
N LYS A 176 2.83 -6.12 24.23
CA LYS A 176 2.32 -5.74 25.56
C LYS A 176 0.87 -5.28 25.46
N ARG A 177 0.10 -5.54 26.51
CA ARG A 177 -1.33 -5.17 26.59
C ARG A 177 -1.54 -3.70 26.23
N GLU A 178 -0.71 -2.81 26.75
CA GLU A 178 -0.84 -1.36 26.56
C GLU A 178 -0.74 -0.99 25.07
N THR A 179 0.24 -1.55 24.37
CA THR A 179 0.44 -1.37 22.92
C THR A 179 -0.76 -1.87 22.13
N LEU A 180 -1.19 -3.11 22.40
CA LEU A 180 -2.28 -3.75 21.65
C LEU A 180 -3.60 -3.04 21.89
N HIS A 181 -3.94 -2.76 23.15
CA HIS A 181 -5.17 -2.07 23.53
C HIS A 181 -5.26 -0.67 22.91
N ARG A 182 -4.14 0.08 22.90
CA ARG A 182 -4.05 1.40 22.26
C ARG A 182 -4.37 1.30 20.76
N ASN A 183 -3.78 0.33 20.07
CA ASN A 183 -3.98 0.16 18.64
C ASN A 183 -5.37 -0.39 18.29
N ILE A 184 -5.91 -1.33 19.07
CA ILE A 184 -7.31 -1.79 18.94
C ILE A 184 -8.26 -0.60 19.09
N LYS A 185 -8.13 0.20 20.15
CA LYS A 185 -8.99 1.38 20.36
C LYS A 185 -8.88 2.40 19.22
N LYS A 186 -7.69 2.53 18.61
CA LYS A 186 -7.45 3.46 17.49
C LYS A 186 -8.09 2.98 16.19
N PHE A 187 -7.97 1.70 15.86
CA PHE A 187 -8.28 1.16 14.53
C PHE A 187 -9.52 0.27 14.47
N VAL A 188 -10.11 -0.09 15.60
CA VAL A 188 -11.38 -0.81 15.68
C VAL A 188 -12.48 0.18 16.05
N ALA A 189 -13.53 0.21 15.24
CA ALA A 189 -14.68 1.06 15.50
C ALA A 189 -15.42 0.61 16.79
N PRO A 190 -15.99 1.53 17.58
CA PRO A 190 -16.74 1.19 18.78
C PRO A 190 -17.86 0.17 18.53
N ASP A 191 -18.27 -0.54 19.58
CA ASP A 191 -19.35 -1.56 19.56
C ASP A 191 -19.09 -2.76 18.62
N SER A 192 -17.84 -2.94 18.19
CA SER A 192 -17.40 -4.12 17.45
C SER A 192 -17.31 -5.35 18.35
N ILE A 193 -17.45 -6.52 17.73
CA ILE A 193 -17.15 -7.82 18.34
C ILE A 193 -15.72 -8.20 17.94
N VAL A 194 -14.78 -8.07 18.88
CA VAL A 194 -13.36 -8.36 18.66
C VAL A 194 -13.09 -9.84 18.87
N VAL A 195 -12.46 -10.49 17.90
CA VAL A 195 -12.08 -11.90 17.92
C VAL A 195 -10.55 -12.00 17.91
N THR A 196 -9.97 -12.65 18.91
CA THR A 196 -8.50 -12.84 19.02
C THR A 196 -8.15 -14.28 19.39
N ASP A 197 -6.87 -14.61 19.33
CA ASP A 197 -6.35 -15.80 20.00
C ASP A 197 -6.49 -15.68 21.54
N ASP A 198 -6.25 -16.79 22.25
CA ASP A 198 -6.34 -16.85 23.73
C ASP A 198 -5.11 -16.25 24.44
N TRP A 199 -4.46 -15.24 23.84
CA TRP A 199 -3.29 -14.61 24.42
C TRP A 199 -3.64 -13.65 25.56
N VAL A 200 -2.85 -13.68 26.64
CA VAL A 200 -3.12 -12.94 27.91
C VAL A 200 -3.15 -11.42 27.71
N ALA A 201 -2.44 -10.90 26.71
CA ALA A 201 -2.42 -9.46 26.42
C ALA A 201 -3.75 -8.94 25.88
N TYR A 202 -4.62 -9.79 25.29
CA TYR A 202 -5.96 -9.40 24.83
C TYR A 202 -7.03 -9.48 25.92
N ARG A 203 -6.70 -9.94 27.13
CA ARG A 203 -7.67 -9.92 28.24
C ARG A 203 -8.03 -8.48 28.58
N LYS A 204 -9.28 -8.28 29.01
CA LYS A 204 -9.86 -6.98 29.39
C LYS A 204 -10.17 -6.02 28.23
N LEU A 205 -10.39 -6.53 27.02
CA LEU A 205 -10.95 -5.72 25.94
C LEU A 205 -12.39 -5.25 26.22
N ALA A 206 -13.12 -5.96 27.07
CA ALA A 206 -14.41 -5.53 27.60
C ALA A 206 -14.33 -4.17 28.34
N ASP A 207 -13.24 -3.92 29.07
CA ASP A 207 -13.01 -2.65 29.78
C ASP A 207 -12.83 -1.46 28.81
N LEU A 208 -12.56 -1.73 27.53
CA LEU A 208 -12.46 -0.74 26.47
C LEU A 208 -13.78 -0.55 25.69
N GLY A 209 -14.84 -1.26 26.07
CA GLY A 209 -16.14 -1.20 25.39
C GLY A 209 -16.31 -2.19 24.23
N PHE A 210 -15.41 -3.17 24.08
CA PHE A 210 -15.53 -4.19 23.03
C PHE A 210 -16.12 -5.49 23.58
N ARG A 211 -17.05 -6.09 22.83
CA ARG A 211 -17.40 -7.49 23.08
C ARG A 211 -16.23 -8.35 22.61
N HIS A 212 -15.63 -9.13 23.50
CA HIS A 212 -14.44 -9.94 23.18
C HIS A 212 -14.77 -11.43 23.13
N ILE A 213 -14.33 -12.07 22.06
CA ILE A 213 -14.42 -13.51 21.84
C ILE A 213 -13.01 -14.05 21.65
N THR A 214 -12.65 -15.11 22.36
CA THR A 214 -11.37 -15.80 22.19
C THR A 214 -11.54 -17.09 21.38
N VAL A 215 -10.53 -17.39 20.57
CA VAL A 215 -10.41 -18.65 19.83
C VAL A 215 -9.14 -19.35 20.29
N ASN A 216 -9.30 -20.57 20.79
CA ASN A 216 -8.18 -21.38 21.22
C ASN A 216 -7.69 -22.30 20.09
N HIS A 217 -6.65 -21.85 19.38
CA HIS A 217 -6.04 -22.60 18.27
C HIS A 217 -5.44 -23.95 18.64
N SER A 218 -5.19 -24.21 19.93
CA SER A 218 -4.74 -25.54 20.40
C SER A 218 -5.89 -26.56 20.44
N GLN A 219 -7.13 -26.10 20.50
CA GLN A 219 -8.32 -26.94 20.56
C GLN A 219 -9.05 -27.04 19.21
N GLY A 220 -8.94 -26.02 18.36
CA GLY A 220 -9.51 -26.05 17.01
C GLY A 220 -9.38 -24.72 16.25
N TYR A 221 -9.72 -24.74 14.96
CA TYR A 221 -9.77 -23.53 14.11
C TYR A 221 -11.01 -22.67 14.35
N PHE A 222 -12.02 -23.22 15.02
CA PHE A 222 -13.24 -22.54 15.42
C PHE A 222 -13.46 -22.75 16.92
N ASN A 223 -14.01 -21.76 17.60
CA ASN A 223 -14.52 -21.98 18.94
C ASN A 223 -15.89 -22.69 18.90
N THR A 224 -16.43 -23.07 20.06
CA THR A 224 -17.71 -23.78 20.19
C THR A 224 -18.91 -23.02 19.62
N GLU A 225 -18.79 -21.71 19.44
CA GLU A 225 -19.82 -20.83 18.89
C GLU A 225 -19.61 -20.55 17.38
N GLY A 226 -18.60 -21.15 16.75
CA GLY A 226 -18.32 -21.06 15.31
C GLY A 226 -17.48 -19.86 14.88
N TYR A 227 -16.90 -19.08 15.80
CA TYR A 227 -16.01 -17.97 15.47
C TYR A 227 -14.59 -18.44 15.17
N SER A 228 -13.89 -17.75 14.25
CA SER A 228 -12.50 -18.01 13.87
C SER A 228 -11.74 -16.71 13.57
N THR A 229 -10.41 -16.82 13.48
CA THR A 229 -9.47 -15.77 13.00
C THR A 229 -9.07 -15.99 11.54
N GLY A 230 -9.90 -16.69 10.78
CA GLY A 230 -9.54 -17.19 9.46
C GLY A 230 -9.21 -16.10 8.43
N LYS A 231 -9.79 -14.91 8.55
CA LYS A 231 -9.53 -13.80 7.60
C LYS A 231 -8.16 -13.21 7.87
N ILE A 232 -7.84 -12.92 9.14
CA ILE A 232 -6.52 -12.37 9.47
C ILE A 232 -5.41 -13.40 9.22
N ASP A 233 -5.65 -14.69 9.48
CA ASP A 233 -4.73 -15.78 9.14
C ASP A 233 -4.46 -15.87 7.63
N SER A 234 -5.52 -15.72 6.83
CA SER A 234 -5.43 -15.70 5.36
C SER A 234 -4.61 -14.51 4.88
N TYR A 235 -4.80 -13.33 5.48
CA TYR A 235 -3.96 -12.16 5.21
C TYR A 235 -2.49 -12.42 5.56
N TRP A 236 -2.20 -13.02 6.71
CA TRP A 236 -0.83 -13.37 7.09
C TRP A 236 -0.18 -14.38 6.17
N ALA A 237 -0.94 -15.32 5.59
CA ALA A 237 -0.44 -16.21 4.56
C ALA A 237 0.03 -15.44 3.31
N VAL A 238 -0.70 -14.38 2.91
CA VAL A 238 -0.31 -13.48 1.82
C VAL A 238 0.95 -12.69 2.18
N VAL A 239 0.99 -12.07 3.36
CA VAL A 239 2.16 -11.32 3.84
C VAL A 239 3.42 -12.19 3.86
N ARG A 240 3.36 -13.38 4.48
CA ARG A 240 4.50 -14.31 4.54
C ARG A 240 4.96 -14.74 3.15
N ARG A 241 4.03 -14.99 2.21
CA ARG A 241 4.36 -15.33 0.82
C ARG A 241 5.08 -14.18 0.11
N ALA A 242 4.58 -12.95 0.24
CA ALA A 242 5.21 -11.76 -0.34
C ALA A 242 6.60 -11.51 0.24
N MET A 243 6.76 -11.58 1.57
CA MET A 243 8.04 -11.38 2.25
C MET A 243 9.10 -12.41 1.83
N ARG A 244 8.73 -13.70 1.69
CA ARG A 244 9.61 -14.72 1.09
C ARG A 244 9.95 -14.40 -0.38
N GLY A 245 9.03 -13.77 -1.09
CA GLY A 245 9.25 -13.20 -2.40
C GLY A 245 10.38 -12.16 -2.38
N TYR A 246 10.31 -11.15 -1.54
CA TYR A 246 11.31 -10.06 -1.56
C TYR A 246 12.71 -10.46 -1.07
N HIS A 247 12.86 -11.61 -0.40
CA HIS A 247 14.08 -12.13 0.23
C HIS A 247 14.57 -11.32 1.42
N GLN A 248 15.12 -10.12 1.20
CA GLN A 248 15.68 -9.27 2.24
C GLN A 248 15.12 -7.86 2.15
N VAL A 249 14.32 -7.49 3.15
CA VAL A 249 13.74 -6.16 3.29
C VAL A 249 14.47 -5.41 4.40
N SER A 250 14.89 -4.19 4.13
CA SER A 250 15.43 -3.32 5.20
C SER A 250 14.32 -2.96 6.17
N GLN A 251 14.60 -3.03 7.47
CA GLN A 251 13.65 -2.63 8.52
C GLN A 251 13.13 -1.20 8.32
N TYR A 252 14.00 -0.28 7.91
CA TYR A 252 13.63 1.12 7.60
C TYR A 252 12.56 1.23 6.49
N ASN A 253 12.60 0.34 5.51
CA ASN A 253 11.67 0.35 4.38
C ASN A 253 10.49 -0.60 4.57
N LEU A 254 10.40 -1.35 5.68
CA LEU A 254 9.40 -2.40 5.87
C LEU A 254 7.97 -1.87 5.69
N TRP A 255 7.71 -0.65 6.17
CA TRP A 255 6.40 -0.01 6.07
C TRP A 255 5.91 0.13 4.62
N LEU A 256 6.80 0.37 3.65
CA LEU A 256 6.45 0.41 2.22
C LEU A 256 5.96 -0.95 1.70
N PHE A 257 6.56 -2.03 2.17
CA PHE A 257 6.16 -3.38 1.77
C PHE A 257 4.83 -3.78 2.41
N ILE A 258 4.63 -3.42 3.68
CA ILE A 258 3.35 -3.59 4.38
C ILE A 258 2.25 -2.83 3.64
N ALA A 259 2.49 -1.56 3.29
CA ALA A 259 1.56 -0.74 2.54
C ALA A 259 1.19 -1.33 1.16
N GLU A 260 2.18 -1.82 0.41
CA GLU A 260 1.95 -2.50 -0.87
C GLU A 260 1.05 -3.74 -0.71
N ILE A 261 1.34 -4.58 0.28
CA ILE A 261 0.61 -5.83 0.50
C ILE A 261 -0.82 -5.54 0.96
N GLU A 262 -1.00 -4.63 1.93
CA GLU A 262 -2.31 -4.21 2.42
C GLU A 262 -3.16 -3.63 1.30
N CYS A 263 -2.61 -2.70 0.52
CA CYS A 263 -3.29 -2.05 -0.59
C CYS A 263 -3.77 -3.08 -1.63
N ARG A 264 -2.88 -3.98 -2.08
CA ARG A 264 -3.26 -5.05 -3.03
C ARG A 264 -4.30 -5.99 -2.43
N TYR A 265 -4.18 -6.33 -1.15
CA TYR A 265 -5.14 -7.20 -0.49
C TYR A 265 -6.51 -6.54 -0.47
N ASN A 266 -6.63 -5.31 0.02
CA ASN A 266 -7.90 -4.59 0.13
C ASN A 266 -8.57 -4.34 -1.23
N MET A 267 -7.80 -4.21 -2.31
CA MET A 267 -8.34 -4.01 -3.65
C MET A 267 -8.69 -5.29 -4.42
N ARG A 268 -8.46 -6.48 -3.87
CA ARG A 268 -8.64 -7.76 -4.60
C ARG A 268 -10.07 -8.01 -5.10
N HIS A 269 -11.07 -7.40 -4.46
CA HIS A 269 -12.49 -7.47 -4.80
C HIS A 269 -13.03 -6.15 -5.38
N SER A 270 -12.16 -5.17 -5.65
CA SER A 270 -12.56 -3.91 -6.28
C SER A 270 -13.09 -4.17 -7.71
N THR A 271 -14.07 -3.37 -8.10
CA THR A 271 -14.54 -3.27 -9.49
C THR A 271 -13.53 -2.54 -10.37
N GLU A 272 -12.66 -1.72 -9.77
CA GLU A 272 -11.58 -1.01 -10.45
C GLU A 272 -10.29 -1.84 -10.47
N SER A 273 -9.60 -1.82 -11.62
CA SER A 273 -8.26 -2.41 -11.75
C SER A 273 -7.26 -1.63 -10.90
N ILE A 274 -6.41 -2.35 -10.15
CA ILE A 274 -5.28 -1.74 -9.42
C ILE A 274 -4.39 -0.97 -10.38
N PHE A 275 -4.19 -1.47 -11.60
CA PHE A 275 -3.39 -0.79 -12.60
C PHE A 275 -4.02 0.54 -13.02
N ASP A 276 -5.33 0.55 -13.33
CA ASP A 276 -6.03 1.77 -13.71
C ASP A 276 -5.98 2.82 -12.59
N THR A 277 -6.04 2.37 -11.34
CA THR A 277 -5.88 3.22 -10.16
C THR A 277 -4.47 3.81 -10.08
N LEU A 278 -3.42 2.99 -10.27
CA LEU A 278 -1.99 3.41 -10.30
C LEU A 278 -1.69 4.46 -11.36
N VAL A 279 -2.29 4.35 -12.54
CA VAL A 279 -2.03 5.31 -13.62
C VAL A 279 -2.96 6.52 -13.60
N SER A 280 -4.04 6.48 -12.81
CA SER A 280 -5.03 7.57 -12.74
C SER A 280 -4.87 8.47 -11.51
N HIS A 281 -4.48 7.93 -10.37
CA HIS A 281 -4.31 8.70 -9.13
C HIS A 281 -2.86 9.05 -8.93
N TRP A 282 -2.52 10.32 -8.70
CA TRP A 282 -1.12 10.77 -8.60
C TRP A 282 -0.92 11.62 -7.34
N PRO A 283 -0.98 11.02 -6.15
CA PRO A 283 -0.96 11.74 -4.87
C PRO A 283 0.38 12.47 -4.63
N SER A 284 0.30 13.55 -3.84
CA SER A 284 1.48 14.21 -3.28
C SER A 284 2.11 13.35 -2.19
N VAL A 285 3.44 13.29 -2.15
CA VAL A 285 4.22 12.50 -1.18
C VAL A 285 5.51 13.22 -0.73
N ILE A 286 5.48 14.56 -0.63
CA ILE A 286 6.67 15.38 -0.32
C ILE A 286 6.75 15.73 1.17
N GLY A 287 7.96 15.69 1.75
CA GLY A 287 8.23 16.31 3.06
C GLY A 287 7.42 15.68 4.18
N ASP A 288 6.63 16.49 4.89
CA ASP A 288 5.76 16.07 5.99
C ASP A 288 4.73 15.01 5.57
N ASP A 289 4.32 15.00 4.29
CA ASP A 289 3.45 13.95 3.74
C ASP A 289 4.10 12.57 3.88
N LEU A 290 5.42 12.45 3.65
CA LEU A 290 6.11 11.17 3.70
C LEU A 290 6.12 10.58 5.10
N GLU A 291 6.39 11.40 6.11
CA GLU A 291 6.38 10.95 7.50
C GLU A 291 4.96 10.62 7.95
N ALA A 292 3.97 11.44 7.56
CA ALA A 292 2.56 11.13 7.81
C ALA A 292 2.15 9.78 7.19
N LEU A 293 2.59 9.49 5.96
CA LEU A 293 2.35 8.21 5.30
C LEU A 293 3.04 7.06 6.03
N ARG A 294 4.28 7.24 6.49
CA ARG A 294 4.97 6.23 7.28
C ARG A 294 4.22 5.93 8.58
N LEU A 295 3.75 6.97 9.29
CA LEU A 295 3.00 6.84 10.54
C LEU A 295 1.61 6.18 10.38
N LYS A 296 1.09 6.04 9.15
CA LYS A 296 -0.08 5.19 8.89
C LYS A 296 0.22 3.70 9.12
N TYR A 297 1.48 3.30 8.93
CA TYR A 297 1.96 1.91 8.97
C TYR A 297 2.96 1.62 10.11
N ASP A 298 3.38 2.64 10.86
CA ASP A 298 4.17 2.52 12.07
C ASP A 298 3.26 2.84 13.28
N TRP A 299 2.86 1.80 14.00
CA TRP A 299 1.95 1.83 15.17
C TRP A 299 2.71 1.66 16.50
N SER A 300 4.02 1.91 16.45
CA SER A 300 4.93 1.89 17.60
C SER A 300 4.57 2.95 18.64
#